data_AF-A0A0V1AUR5-F1
#
_entry.id   AF-A0A0V1AUR5-F1
#
_cell.length_a   1.000
_cell.length_b   1.000
_cell.length_c   1.000
_cell.angle_alpha   90.00
_cell.angle_beta   90.00
_cell.angle_gamma   90.00
#
_symmetry.space_group_name_H-M   'P 1'
#
loop_
_entity.id
_entity.type
_entity.pdbx_description
1 polymer ?
#
loop_
_entity_poly.entity_id
_entity_poly.type
_entity_poly.pdbx_seq_one_letter_code
_entity_poly.pdbx_strand_id
1 'polypeptide(L)' 'MELAGGPGAQEGWLAPVLRRLLQAKCGDVQPIPRIDDTLDALAGAQWFSTLDLASGYWQVEMAERDREKTAFSTPL' A
#
# COMPACT_ATOMS: atom_id res chain seq x y z
N MET A 1 21.83 5.22 8.04
CA MET A 1 21.33 5.91 9.24
C MET A 1 20.21 5.06 9.80
N GLU A 2 20.56 4.34 10.85
CA GLU A 2 19.69 3.43 11.59
C GLU A 2 18.70 4.27 12.39
N LEU A 3 17.40 4.05 12.22
CA LEU A 3 16.40 4.59 13.13
C LEU A 3 15.95 3.46 14.03
N ALA A 4 16.56 3.48 15.22
CA ALA A 4 16.27 2.64 16.36
C ALA A 4 14.80 2.73 16.78
N GLY A 5 14.28 1.60 17.27
CA GLY A 5 12.98 1.53 17.91
C GLY A 5 12.86 2.51 19.08
N GLY A 6 11.79 3.32 19.05
CA GLY A 6 11.30 4.14 20.14
C GLY A 6 9.87 3.71 20.53
N PRO A 7 9.43 3.99 21.77
CA PRO A 7 8.45 3.18 22.48
C PRO A 7 7.00 3.53 22.16
N GLY A 8 6.13 2.52 22.16
CA GLY A 8 4.69 2.70 22.39
C GLY A 8 3.89 3.07 21.14
N ALA A 9 3.36 2.05 20.48
CA ALA A 9 2.30 2.14 19.48
C ALA A 9 1.21 3.14 19.88
N GLN A 10 1.05 4.25 19.14
CA GLN A 10 -0.20 4.94 18.76
C GLN A 10 0.08 5.93 17.61
N GLU A 11 0.44 5.42 16.42
CA GLU A 11 0.82 6.28 15.30
C GLU A 11 -0.24 6.24 14.18
N GLY A 12 -1.26 7.10 14.34
CA GLY A 12 -2.41 7.23 13.44
C GLY A 12 -2.45 8.52 12.59
N TRP A 13 -1.38 9.31 12.55
CA TRP A 13 -1.39 10.64 11.92
C TRP A 13 -1.41 10.61 10.38
N LEU A 14 -0.95 9.51 9.76
CA LEU A 14 -0.96 9.35 8.30
C LEU A 14 -2.35 9.07 7.73
N ALA A 15 -3.21 8.36 8.47
CA ALA A 15 -4.50 7.90 7.96
C ALA A 15 -5.45 9.05 7.57
N PRO A 16 -5.57 10.16 8.33
CA PRO A 16 -6.35 11.32 7.93
C PRO A 16 -5.81 12.00 6.66
N VAL A 17 -4.49 12.11 6.52
CA VAL A 17 -3.83 12.72 5.36
C VAL A 17 -4.10 11.91 4.10
N LEU A 18 -3.86 10.60 4.16
CA LEU A 18 -4.11 9.70 3.02
C LEU A 18 -5.58 9.66 2.63
N ARG A 19 -6.51 9.65 3.60
CA ARG A 19 -7.96 9.71 3.32
C ARG A 19 -8.34 10.95 2.51
N ARG A 20 -7.79 12.12 2.87
CA ARG A 20 -8.06 13.38 2.16
C ARG A 20 -7.49 13.37 0.73
N LEU A 21 -6.30 12.79 0.55
CA LEU A 21 -5.69 12.63 -0.78
C LEU A 21 -6.52 11.70 -1.68
N LEU A 22 -7.01 10.58 -1.15
CA LEU A 22 -7.82 9.62 -1.90
C LEU A 22 -9.18 10.21 -2.33
N GLN A 23 -9.81 11.06 -1.52
CA GLN A 23 -11.06 11.74 -1.88
C GLN A 23 -10.89 12.76 -3.02
N ALA A 24 -9.70 13.35 -3.16
CA ALA A 24 -9.40 14.34 -4.19
C ALA A 24 -8.99 13.71 -5.54
N LYS A 25 -8.62 12.42 -5.56
CA LYS A 25 -8.26 11.72 -6.80
C LYS A 25 -9.48 11.10 -7.47
N CYS A 26 -9.58 11.27 -8.79
CA CYS A 26 -10.50 10.49 -9.62
C CYS A 26 -10.09 9.01 -9.53
N GLY A 27 -11.02 8.14 -9.13
CA GLY A 27 -10.75 6.74 -8.86
C GLY A 27 -10.44 5.99 -10.16
N ASP A 28 -9.17 5.68 -10.37
CA ASP A 28 -8.77 4.69 -11.35
C ASP A 28 -9.00 3.31 -10.71
N VAL A 29 -10.14 2.69 -11.05
CA VAL A 29 -10.56 1.43 -10.43
C VAL A 29 -9.94 0.27 -11.19
N GLN A 30 -8.81 -0.22 -10.68
CA GLN A 30 -8.31 -1.52 -11.08
C GLN A 30 -9.17 -2.61 -10.40
N PRO A 31 -9.83 -3.50 -11.15
CA PRO A 31 -10.63 -4.56 -10.54
C PRO A 31 -9.72 -5.54 -9.81
N ILE A 32 -9.94 -5.68 -8.50
CA ILE A 32 -9.30 -6.72 -7.70
C ILE A 32 -10.18 -7.97 -7.83
N PRO A 33 -9.65 -9.12 -8.26
CA PRO A 33 -10.42 -10.34 -8.41
C PRO A 33 -11.04 -10.75 -7.06
N ARG A 34 -12.22 -11.36 -7.11
CA ARG A 34 -12.80 -11.93 -5.88
C ARG A 34 -11.96 -13.12 -5.44
N ILE A 35 -12.02 -13.41 -4.14
CA ILE A 35 -11.32 -14.55 -3.56
C ILE A 35 -11.82 -15.84 -4.22
N ASP A 36 -13.14 -15.98 -4.42
CA ASP A 36 -13.75 -17.15 -5.06
C ASP A 36 -13.20 -17.36 -6.47
N ASP A 37 -13.19 -16.32 -7.31
CA ASP A 37 -12.65 -16.38 -8.68
C ASP A 37 -11.17 -16.81 -8.69
N THR A 38 -10.40 -16.34 -7.71
CA THR A 38 -8.98 -16.67 -7.58
C THR A 38 -8.77 -18.11 -7.14
N LEU A 39 -9.62 -18.65 -6.27
CA LEU A 39 -9.56 -20.03 -5.81
C LEU A 39 -10.05 -21.01 -6.89
N ASP A 40 -11.07 -20.64 -7.65
CA ASP A 40 -11.55 -21.41 -8.79
C ASP A 40 -10.47 -21.55 -9.86
N ALA A 41 -9.70 -20.49 -10.12
CA ALA A 41 -8.56 -20.52 -11.04
C ALA A 41 -7.43 -21.48 -10.59
N LEU A 42 -7.37 -21.79 -9.30
CA LEU A 42 -6.40 -22.70 -8.70
C LEU A 42 -6.90 -24.15 -8.60
N ALA A 43 -8.16 -24.42 -8.99
CA ALA A 43 -8.76 -25.74 -8.93
C ALA A 43 -7.98 -26.77 -9.79
N GLY A 44 -7.66 -27.92 -9.19
CA GLY A 44 -6.92 -28.99 -9.87
C GLY A 44 -5.39 -28.87 -9.82
N ALA A 45 -4.85 -27.78 -9.26
CA ALA A 45 -3.42 -27.69 -8.96
C ALA A 45 -3.06 -28.64 -7.80
N GLN A 46 -1.97 -29.38 -7.95
CA GLN A 46 -1.48 -30.33 -6.95
C GLN A 46 -0.46 -29.70 -5.99
N TRP A 47 0.14 -28.58 -6.39
CA TRP A 47 1.20 -27.89 -5.67
C TRP A 47 0.93 -26.40 -5.68
N PHE A 48 1.07 -25.77 -4.51
CA PHE A 48 0.93 -24.34 -4.33
C PHE A 48 2.22 -23.77 -3.76
N SER A 49 2.62 -22.61 -4.26
CA SER A 49 3.65 -21.78 -3.64
C SER A 49 3.09 -20.38 -3.47
N THR A 50 3.46 -19.74 -2.36
CA THR A 50 3.08 -18.36 -2.07
C THR A 50 4.31 -17.48 -2.24
N LEU A 51 4.11 -16.31 -2.84
CA LEU A 51 5.13 -15.27 -2.95
C LEU A 51 4.51 -13.97 -2.44
N ASP A 52 5.22 -13.29 -1.54
CA ASP A 52 4.85 -11.99 -1.03
C ASP A 52 5.88 -10.94 -1.46
N LEU A 53 5.41 -9.74 -1.80
CA LEU A 53 6.28 -8.60 -2.05
C LEU A 53 6.49 -7.86 -0.73
N ALA A 54 7.59 -8.18 -0.05
CA ALA A 54 8.03 -7.42 1.11
C ALA A 54 8.16 -5.94 0.75
N SER A 55 7.51 -5.08 1.53
CA SER A 55 7.53 -3.63 1.28
C SER A 55 7.07 -3.25 -0.14
N GLY A 56 6.11 -3.99 -0.73
CA GLY A 56 5.69 -3.84 -2.13
C GLY A 56 5.31 -2.42 -2.55
N TYR A 57 4.76 -1.62 -1.63
CA TYR A 57 4.47 -0.20 -1.87
C TYR A 57 5.72 0.64 -2.22
N TRP A 58 6.90 0.27 -1.73
CA TRP A 58 8.16 1.00 -1.96
C TRP A 58 8.88 0.58 -3.24
N GLN A 59 8.46 -0.52 -3.86
CA GLN A 59 9.09 -1.02 -5.08
C GLN A 59 8.57 -0.31 -6.34
N VAL A 60 7.42 0.35 -6.25
CA VAL A 60 6.82 1.10 -7.36
C VAL A 60 7.16 2.58 -7.21
N GLU A 61 7.89 3.11 -8.18
CA GLU A 61 8.26 4.54 -8.19
C GLU A 61 7.06 5.44 -8.47
N MET A 62 7.00 6.55 -7.74
CA MET A 62 6.03 7.62 -8.00
C MET A 62 6.48 8.49 -9.16
N ALA A 63 5.56 8.79 -10.08
CA ALA A 63 5.81 9.74 -11.16
C ALA A 63 6.23 11.10 -10.59
N GLU A 64 7.24 11.75 -11.21
CA GLU A 64 7.85 12.98 -10.68
C GLU A 64 6.83 14.06 -10.31
N ARG A 65 5.87 14.30 -11.21
CA ARG A 65 4.78 15.28 -11.05
C ARG A 65 3.83 15.01 -9.87
N ASP A 66 3.83 13.79 -9.34
CA ASP A 66 2.92 13.33 -8.30
C ASP A 66 3.61 13.22 -6.92
N ARG A 67 4.94 13.37 -6.84
CA ARG A 67 5.72 13.29 -5.59
C ARG A 67 5.31 14.34 -4.56
N GLU A 68 5.08 15.58 -5.00
CA GLU A 68 4.66 16.67 -4.13
C GLU A 68 3.28 16.46 -3.51
N LYS A 69 2.41 15.66 -4.15
CA LYS A 69 1.06 15.35 -3.65
C LYS A 69 1.09 14.42 -2.43
N THR A 70 2.22 13.76 -2.19
CA THR A 70 2.41 12.83 -1.06
C THR A 70 3.34 13.38 0.01
N ALA A 71 3.73 14.66 -0.07
CA ALA A 71 4.54 15.29 0.96
C ALA A 71 3.78 15.40 2.29
N PHE A 72 4.46 15.12 3.40
CA PHE A 72 3.98 15.36 4.76
C PHE A 72 5.06 16.02 5.60
N SER A 73 4.66 16.77 6.61
CA SER A 73 5.59 17.43 7.54
C SER A 73 5.65 16.63 8.84
N THR A 74 6.86 16.35 9.32
CA THR A 74 7.09 15.86 10.68
C THR A 74 7.26 17.03 11.63
N PRO A 75 6.68 17.00 12.84
CA PRO A 75 7.03 17.97 13.88
C PRO A 75 8.53 17.87 14.18
N LEU A 76 9.18 19.02 14.39
CA LEU A 76 10.56 19.12 14.88
C LEU A 76 10.60 19.00 16.41
#